data_AF-A0A329SNT5-F1
#
_entry.id   AF-A0A329SNT5-F1
#
_cell.length_a   1.000
_cell.length_b   1.000
_cell.length_c   1.000
_cell.angle_alpha   90.00
_cell.angle_beta   90.00
_cell.angle_gamma   90.00
#
_symmetry.space_group_name_H-M   'P 1'
#
loop_
_entity.id
_entity.type
_entity.pdbx_description
1 polymer ?
#
loop_
_entity_poly.entity_id
_entity_poly.type
_entity_poly.pdbx_seq_one_letter_code
_entity_poly.pdbx_strand_id
1 'polypeptide(L)'
;MRRVSFDWICTLVARHWMEIHHPIGANSRFQLQGRVAVTVYYLTHCSDLKHAAETFDMTLSAATRYVWQVVHVLLSDAVKAKYFNFPTSDEGWSKLSDEFEAICGYPNCCLAIGGMLVEIERPRQWEGWYCNKNFSAENVQLVVDAQFE
;
A
#
# COMPACT_ATOMS: atom_id res chain seq x y z
N MET A 1 8.71 2.32 10.56
CA MET A 1 8.64 0.99 9.91
C MET A 1 9.80 0.12 10.38
N ARG A 2 9.61 -1.18 10.65
CA ARG A 2 10.72 -2.09 10.98
C ARG A 2 11.59 -2.33 9.74
N ARG A 3 12.91 -2.40 9.91
CA ARG A 3 13.88 -2.59 8.81
C ARG A 3 13.55 -3.82 7.94
N VAL A 4 13.13 -4.91 8.55
CA VAL A 4 12.74 -6.15 7.87
C VAL A 4 11.60 -5.93 6.87
N SER A 5 10.57 -5.17 7.24
CA SER A 5 9.44 -4.86 6.34
C SER A 5 9.89 -4.00 5.16
N PHE A 6 10.78 -3.03 5.41
CA PHE A 6 11.32 -2.19 4.34
C PHE A 6 12.16 -2.98 3.34
N ASP A 7 13.03 -3.86 3.83
CA ASP A 7 13.88 -4.72 2.99
C ASP A 7 13.03 -5.71 2.17
N TRP A 8 11.93 -6.21 2.75
CA TRP A 8 10.95 -7.02 2.03
C TRP A 8 10.28 -6.25 0.89
N ILE A 9 9.82 -5.01 1.13
CA ILE A 9 9.23 -4.18 0.07
C ILE A 9 10.25 -3.92 -1.03
N CYS A 10 11.51 -3.62 -0.68
CA CYS A 10 12.57 -3.44 -1.66
C CYS A 10 12.78 -4.68 -2.52
N THR A 11 12.76 -5.87 -1.91
CA THR A 11 12.91 -7.16 -2.61
C THR A 11 11.71 -7.43 -3.52
N LEU A 12 10.50 -7.18 -3.05
CA LEU A 12 9.28 -7.31 -3.85
C LEU A 12 9.32 -6.41 -5.08
N VAL A 13 9.63 -5.13 -4.88
CA VAL A 13 9.70 -4.16 -5.98
C VAL A 13 10.84 -4.51 -6.94
N ALA A 14 12.00 -4.97 -6.44
CA ALA A 14 13.11 -5.40 -7.28
C ALA A 14 12.73 -6.56 -8.21
N ARG A 15 12.00 -7.54 -7.67
CA ARG A 15 11.56 -8.73 -8.41
C ARG A 15 10.70 -8.38 -9.62
N HIS A 16 9.79 -7.43 -9.46
CA HIS A 16 8.83 -7.02 -10.49
C HIS A 16 9.24 -5.75 -11.25
N TRP A 17 10.42 -5.19 -10.98
CA TRP A 17 10.85 -3.92 -11.58
C TRP A 17 10.91 -4.01 -13.10
N MET A 18 11.56 -5.06 -13.62
CA MET A 18 11.83 -5.24 -15.05
C MET A 18 10.59 -5.58 -15.88
N GLU A 19 9.49 -5.96 -15.22
CA GLU A 19 8.20 -6.21 -15.87
C GLU A 19 7.51 -4.90 -16.27
N ILE A 20 7.80 -3.82 -15.53
CA ILE A 20 7.12 -2.52 -15.66
C ILE A 20 8.05 -1.42 -16.17
N HIS A 21 9.33 -1.47 -15.78
CA HIS A 21 10.30 -0.41 -16.04
C HIS A 21 11.61 -0.96 -16.62
N HIS A 22 12.33 -0.08 -17.32
CA HIS A 22 13.69 -0.34 -17.74
C HIS A 22 14.66 -0.35 -16.53
N PRO A 23 15.85 -0.96 -16.66
CA PRO A 23 16.85 -0.96 -15.60
C PRO A 23 17.18 0.45 -15.12
N ILE A 24 17.35 0.61 -13.80
CA ILE A 24 17.85 1.87 -13.24
C ILE A 24 19.30 2.03 -13.71
N GLY A 25 19.60 3.16 -14.36
CA GLY A 25 20.95 3.43 -14.84
C GLY A 25 21.97 3.40 -13.71
N ALA A 26 23.15 2.82 -13.98
CA ALA A 26 24.21 2.65 -12.98
C ALA A 26 24.63 3.98 -12.31
N ASN A 27 24.58 5.08 -13.05
CA ASN A 27 24.93 6.43 -12.56
C ASN A 27 23.75 7.17 -11.88
N SER A 28 22.62 6.50 -11.67
CA SER A 28 21.49 7.09 -10.97
C SER A 28 21.88 7.40 -9.52
N ARG A 29 21.79 8.67 -9.12
CA ARG A 29 22.00 9.11 -7.73
C ARG A 29 21.14 8.32 -6.73
N PHE A 30 19.90 8.01 -7.12
CA PHE A 30 18.96 7.26 -6.30
C PHE A 30 18.69 5.89 -6.93
N GLN A 31 19.24 4.86 -6.28
CA GLN A 31 19.00 3.46 -6.58
C GLN A 31 17.62 3.01 -6.05
N LEU A 32 17.23 1.77 -6.32
CA LEU A 32 15.90 1.25 -6.01
C LEU A 32 15.45 1.54 -4.57
N GLN A 33 16.32 1.27 -3.59
CA GLN A 33 16.02 1.49 -2.17
C GLN A 33 15.66 2.94 -1.87
N GLY A 34 16.36 3.91 -2.48
CA GLY A 34 16.04 5.34 -2.30
C GLY A 34 14.67 5.70 -2.88
N ARG A 35 14.29 5.08 -4.00
CA ARG A 35 12.97 5.25 -4.62
C ARG A 35 11.87 4.65 -3.76
N VAL A 36 12.10 3.45 -3.21
CA VAL A 36 11.16 2.81 -2.28
C VAL A 36 11.03 3.63 -0.99
N ALA A 37 12.13 4.16 -0.46
CA ALA A 37 12.12 4.94 0.78
C ALA A 37 11.26 6.22 0.66
N VAL A 38 11.47 7.03 -0.39
CA VAL A 38 10.65 8.24 -0.59
C VAL A 38 9.19 7.89 -0.84
N THR A 39 8.91 6.77 -1.51
CA THR A 39 7.54 6.28 -1.76
C THR A 39 6.84 5.88 -0.47
N VAL A 40 7.46 5.02 0.32
CA VAL A 40 6.90 4.57 1.59
C VAL A 40 6.70 5.76 2.51
N TYR A 41 7.69 6.65 2.62
CA TYR A 41 7.57 7.85 3.45
C TYR A 41 6.40 8.74 3.01
N TYR A 42 6.28 9.01 1.71
CA TYR A 42 5.18 9.78 1.15
C TYR A 42 3.82 9.14 1.49
N LEU A 43 3.67 7.84 1.25
CA LEU A 43 2.41 7.12 1.48
C LEU A 43 2.01 6.97 2.95
N THR A 44 2.94 7.16 3.89
CA THR A 44 2.71 6.85 5.32
C THR A 44 2.82 8.04 6.25
N HIS A 45 3.58 9.08 5.91
CA HIS A 45 3.89 10.19 6.84
C HIS A 45 3.63 11.58 6.27
N CYS A 46 3.41 11.74 4.96
CA CYS A 46 3.29 13.07 4.34
C CYS A 46 1.91 13.33 3.76
N SER A 47 1.41 14.55 3.96
CA SER A 47 0.27 15.07 3.20
C SER A 47 0.65 15.46 1.77
N ASP A 48 1.91 15.86 1.53
CA ASP A 48 2.38 16.31 0.21
C ASP A 48 3.74 15.72 -0.22
N LEU A 49 3.98 15.73 -1.55
CA LEU A 49 5.21 15.22 -2.17
C LEU A 49 6.41 16.15 -1.98
N LYS A 50 6.19 17.43 -1.70
CA LYS A 50 7.28 18.41 -1.54
C LYS A 50 8.05 18.13 -0.26
N HIS A 51 7.33 17.87 0.83
CA HIS A 51 7.90 17.48 2.10
C HIS A 51 8.70 16.18 1.99
N ALA A 52 8.15 15.18 1.28
CA ALA A 52 8.89 13.94 1.00
C ALA A 52 10.17 14.19 0.17
N ALA A 53 10.13 15.08 -0.83
CA ALA A 53 11.30 15.41 -1.63
C ALA A 53 12.39 16.10 -0.79
N GLU A 54 12.03 17.04 0.07
CA GLU A 54 12.94 17.74 0.99
C GLU A 54 13.59 16.76 1.97
N THR A 55 12.83 15.86 2.60
CA THR A 55 13.36 14.86 3.55
C THR A 55 14.43 13.96 2.92
N PHE A 56 14.30 13.62 1.64
CA PHE A 56 15.22 12.72 0.93
C PHE A 56 16.25 13.44 0.05
N ASP A 57 16.36 14.78 0.15
CA ASP A 57 17.24 15.61 -0.67
C ASP A 57 17.08 15.36 -2.18
N MET A 58 15.82 15.26 -2.60
CA MET A 58 15.39 15.05 -3.97
C MET A 58 14.76 16.32 -4.53
N THR A 59 14.85 16.51 -5.85
CA THR A 59 13.96 17.48 -6.51
C THR A 59 12.53 16.94 -6.46
N LEU A 60 11.53 17.84 -6.42
CA LEU A 60 10.11 17.46 -6.48
C LEU A 60 9.82 16.57 -7.70
N SER A 61 10.38 16.91 -8.86
CA SER A 61 10.23 16.12 -10.09
C SER A 61 10.81 14.70 -9.97
N ALA A 62 11.94 14.54 -9.28
CA ALA A 62 12.55 13.24 -9.05
C ALA A 62 11.71 12.41 -8.06
N ALA A 63 11.29 13.01 -6.94
CA ALA A 63 10.44 12.36 -5.95
C ALA A 63 9.13 11.88 -6.59
N THR A 64 8.40 12.75 -7.29
CA THR A 64 7.16 12.40 -8.00
C THR A 64 7.38 11.22 -8.95
N ARG A 65 8.44 11.26 -9.78
CA ARG A 65 8.76 10.17 -10.70
C ARG A 65 9.04 8.86 -9.96
N TYR A 66 9.81 8.89 -8.88
CA TYR A 66 10.19 7.69 -8.14
C TYR A 66 9.01 7.07 -7.39
N VAL A 67 8.15 7.91 -6.80
CA VAL A 67 6.89 7.47 -6.19
C VAL A 67 6.05 6.71 -7.21
N TRP A 68 5.78 7.30 -8.36
CA TRP A 68 4.97 6.64 -9.38
C TRP A 68 5.62 5.37 -9.93
N GLN A 69 6.94 5.34 -10.11
CA GLN A 69 7.60 4.10 -10.54
C GLN A 69 7.41 2.95 -9.57
N VAL A 70 7.57 3.19 -8.28
CA VAL A 70 7.34 2.15 -7.25
C VAL A 70 5.86 1.78 -7.19
N VAL A 71 4.95 2.74 -7.21
CA VAL A 71 3.50 2.50 -7.22
C VAL A 71 3.06 1.67 -8.43
N HIS A 72 3.59 1.94 -9.62
CA HIS A 72 3.28 1.14 -10.81
C HIS A 72 3.72 -0.32 -10.67
N VAL A 73 4.85 -0.59 -10.01
CA VAL A 73 5.28 -1.97 -9.72
C VAL A 73 4.31 -2.64 -8.74
N LEU A 74 3.94 -1.94 -7.66
CA LEU A 74 3.01 -2.45 -6.66
C LEU A 74 1.60 -2.69 -7.23
N LEU A 75 1.20 -1.90 -8.22
CA LEU A 75 -0.09 -2.01 -8.92
C LEU A 75 -0.02 -2.88 -10.19
N SER A 76 1.09 -3.56 -10.44
CA SER A 76 1.20 -4.50 -11.56
C SER A 76 0.26 -5.69 -11.37
N ASP A 77 -0.22 -6.27 -12.47
CA ASP A 77 -1.15 -7.40 -12.41
C ASP A 77 -0.51 -8.63 -11.73
N ALA A 78 0.80 -8.84 -11.92
CA ALA A 78 1.54 -9.92 -11.26
C ALA A 78 1.56 -9.77 -9.74
N VAL A 79 1.78 -8.56 -9.22
CA VAL A 79 1.72 -8.29 -7.77
C VAL A 79 0.28 -8.37 -7.28
N LYS A 80 -0.67 -7.75 -8.00
CA LYS A 80 -2.08 -7.75 -7.60
C LYS A 80 -2.66 -9.16 -7.50
N ALA A 81 -2.47 -9.97 -8.54
CA ALA A 81 -2.96 -11.34 -8.58
C ALA A 81 -2.27 -12.25 -7.54
N LYS A 82 -1.13 -11.83 -6.98
CA LYS A 82 -0.51 -12.58 -5.89
C LYS A 82 -1.11 -12.25 -4.52
N TYR A 83 -1.40 -10.98 -4.27
CA TYR A 83 -1.77 -10.50 -2.92
C TYR A 83 -3.26 -10.19 -2.75
N PHE A 84 -4.04 -10.10 -3.83
CA PHE A 84 -5.49 -9.86 -3.80
C PHE A 84 -6.24 -11.01 -4.47
N ASN A 85 -6.17 -12.19 -3.85
CA ASN A 85 -6.89 -13.38 -4.30
C ASN A 85 -8.18 -13.55 -3.52
N PHE A 86 -9.28 -13.82 -4.22
CA PHE A 86 -10.56 -14.16 -3.60
C PHE A 86 -10.99 -15.56 -4.03
N PRO A 87 -11.64 -16.34 -3.16
CA PRO A 87 -12.24 -17.60 -3.57
C PRO A 87 -13.21 -17.38 -4.73
N THR A 88 -13.13 -18.23 -5.75
CA THR A 88 -14.03 -18.19 -6.92
C THR A 88 -15.05 -19.32 -6.93
N SER A 89 -14.93 -20.30 -6.02
CA SER A 89 -15.84 -21.43 -5.90
C SER A 89 -16.49 -21.48 -4.52
N ASP A 90 -17.66 -22.11 -4.44
CA ASP A 90 -18.40 -22.29 -3.20
C ASP A 90 -17.59 -23.10 -2.18
N GLU A 91 -16.84 -24.11 -2.63
CA GLU A 91 -15.94 -24.87 -1.74
C GLU A 91 -14.83 -23.99 -1.16
N GLY A 92 -14.30 -23.05 -1.96
CA GLY A 92 -13.29 -22.10 -1.49
C GLY A 92 -13.85 -21.14 -0.44
N TRP A 93 -15.07 -20.65 -0.64
CA TRP A 93 -15.77 -19.82 0.35
C TRP A 93 -16.10 -20.59 1.63
N SER A 94 -16.57 -21.84 1.51
CA SER A 94 -16.85 -22.69 2.66
C SER A 94 -15.58 -22.96 3.47
N LYS A 95 -14.48 -23.30 2.80
CA LYS A 95 -13.19 -23.52 3.46
C LYS A 95 -12.71 -22.28 4.20
N LEU A 96 -12.80 -21.11 3.57
CA LEU A 96 -12.40 -19.85 4.19
C LEU A 96 -13.27 -19.51 5.42
N SER A 97 -14.57 -19.82 5.36
CA SER A 97 -15.47 -19.72 6.51
C SER A 97 -15.04 -20.61 7.67
N ASP A 98 -14.73 -21.88 7.40
CA ASP A 98 -14.30 -22.84 8.41
C ASP A 98 -12.97 -22.41 9.06
N GLU A 99 -12.03 -21.89 8.26
CA GLU A 99 -10.74 -21.37 8.74
C GLU A 99 -10.92 -20.16 9.69
N PHE A 100 -11.81 -19.22 9.34
CA PHE A 100 -12.16 -18.11 10.23
C PHE A 100 -12.84 -18.57 11.52
N GLU A 101 -13.80 -19.49 11.42
CA GLU A 101 -14.47 -20.04 12.59
C GLU A 101 -13.46 -20.72 13.53
N ALA A 102 -12.47 -21.42 12.99
CA ALA A 102 -11.39 -22.00 13.80
C ALA A 102 -10.53 -20.94 14.53
N ILE A 103 -10.35 -19.75 13.94
CA ILE A 103 -9.54 -18.67 14.52
C ILE A 103 -10.31 -17.90 15.59
N CYS A 104 -11.56 -17.52 15.31
CA CYS A 104 -12.31 -16.58 16.17
C CYS A 104 -13.64 -17.12 16.73
N GLY A 105 -14.00 -18.36 16.41
CA GLY A 105 -15.23 -19.01 16.89
C GLY A 105 -16.52 -18.48 16.26
N TYR A 106 -16.42 -17.76 15.14
CA TYR A 106 -17.57 -17.13 14.48
C TYR A 106 -17.89 -17.85 13.16
N PRO A 107 -19.02 -18.60 13.08
CA PRO A 107 -19.38 -19.34 11.87
C PRO A 107 -19.83 -18.41 10.74
N ASN A 108 -19.72 -18.90 9.50
CA ASN A 108 -20.15 -18.20 8.28
C ASN A 108 -19.44 -16.84 8.06
N CYS A 109 -18.24 -16.66 8.61
CA CYS A 109 -17.41 -15.48 8.43
C CYS A 109 -16.31 -15.77 7.43
N CYS A 110 -16.31 -15.12 6.26
CA CYS A 110 -15.28 -15.36 5.26
C CYS A 110 -14.20 -14.29 5.22
N LEU A 111 -14.47 -13.09 5.77
CA LEU A 111 -13.56 -11.94 5.72
C LEU A 111 -13.84 -11.06 6.93
N ALA A 112 -12.79 -10.42 7.45
CA ALA A 112 -12.95 -9.34 8.43
C ALA A 112 -12.60 -8.00 7.79
N ILE A 113 -13.44 -6.99 8.01
CA ILE A 113 -13.24 -5.64 7.51
C ILE A 113 -12.87 -4.73 8.68
N GLY A 114 -11.64 -4.24 8.67
CA GLY A 114 -11.17 -3.18 9.55
C GLY A 114 -11.33 -1.81 8.87
N GLY A 115 -11.96 -0.86 9.55
CA GLY A 115 -12.05 0.53 9.08
C GLY A 115 -11.15 1.46 9.89
N MET A 116 -10.49 2.39 9.22
CA MET A 116 -9.74 3.48 9.85
C MET A 116 -10.09 4.81 9.17
N LEU A 117 -10.28 5.85 9.95
CA LEU A 117 -10.32 7.22 9.46
C LEU A 117 -8.88 7.77 9.46
N VAL A 118 -8.37 8.12 8.29
CA VAL A 118 -7.07 8.78 8.14
C VAL A 118 -7.32 10.27 7.95
N GLU A 119 -6.80 11.09 8.86
CA GLU A 119 -6.89 12.55 8.74
C GLU A 119 -6.16 13.03 7.49
N ILE A 120 -6.80 13.92 6.73
CA ILE A 120 -6.27 14.50 5.51
C ILE A 120 -6.29 16.04 5.57
N GLU A 121 -5.45 16.67 4.75
CA GLU A 121 -5.58 18.10 4.51
C GLU A 121 -6.94 18.38 3.86
N ARG A 122 -7.67 19.36 4.41
CA ARG A 122 -9.00 19.72 3.94
C ARG A 122 -8.96 20.12 2.46
N PRO A 123 -9.71 19.44 1.58
CA PRO A 123 -9.88 19.88 0.19
C PRO A 123 -10.46 21.30 0.17
N ARG A 124 -9.88 22.20 -0.64
CA ARG A 124 -10.13 23.65 -0.61
C ARG A 124 -11.61 24.09 -0.80
N GLN A 125 -12.54 23.18 -1.11
CA GLN A 125 -13.93 23.54 -1.45
C GLN A 125 -15.02 22.54 -1.00
N TRP A 126 -14.87 21.74 0.06
CA TRP A 126 -15.95 20.80 0.40
C TRP A 126 -16.08 20.47 1.90
N GLU A 127 -17.28 20.66 2.46
CA GLU A 127 -17.60 20.36 3.86
C GLU A 127 -17.95 18.88 4.11
N GLY A 128 -18.18 18.08 3.06
CA GLY A 128 -18.59 16.67 3.19
C GLY A 128 -17.52 15.70 3.72
N TRP A 129 -16.32 16.18 4.04
CA TRP A 129 -15.18 15.37 4.47
C TRP A 129 -14.98 15.32 5.99
N TYR A 130 -15.76 16.10 6.73
CA TYR A 130 -15.70 16.06 8.19
C TYR A 130 -16.30 14.77 8.71
N CYS A 131 -15.47 13.97 9.38
CA CYS A 131 -15.98 12.84 10.14
C CYS A 131 -16.72 13.31 11.40
N ASN A 132 -17.39 12.39 12.10
CA ASN A 132 -18.07 12.68 13.38
C ASN A 132 -17.15 13.23 14.48
N LYS A 133 -15.82 13.21 14.28
CA LYS A 133 -14.80 13.79 15.17
C LYS A 133 -14.33 15.19 14.72
N ASN A 134 -15.02 15.79 13.76
CA ASN A 134 -14.81 17.18 13.30
C ASN A 134 -13.43 17.48 12.70
N PHE A 135 -12.81 16.49 12.05
CA PHE A 135 -11.64 16.68 11.18
C PHE A 135 -11.90 16.06 9.80
N SER A 136 -11.22 16.57 8.77
CA SER A 136 -11.31 16.04 7.41
C SER A 136 -10.61 14.68 7.33
N ALA A 137 -11.31 13.64 6.87
CA ALA A 137 -10.79 12.28 6.91
C ALA A 137 -11.19 11.44 5.70
N GLU A 138 -10.29 10.57 5.27
CA GLU A 138 -10.56 9.49 4.32
C GLU A 138 -10.86 8.19 5.06
N ASN A 139 -11.80 7.40 4.54
CA ASN A 139 -12.05 6.05 5.05
C ASN A 139 -11.09 5.07 4.38
N VAL A 140 -10.22 4.46 5.17
CA VAL A 140 -9.39 3.33 4.75
C VAL A 140 -10.02 2.06 5.26
N GLN A 141 -10.28 1.12 4.34
CA GLN A 141 -10.77 -0.22 4.68
C GLN A 141 -9.67 -1.24 4.42
N LEU A 142 -9.41 -2.07 5.42
CA LEU A 142 -8.58 -3.25 5.31
C LEU A 142 -9.50 -4.47 5.30
N VAL A 143 -9.38 -5.30 4.28
CA VAL A 143 -10.03 -6.60 4.20
C VAL A 143 -8.97 -7.65 4.49
N VAL A 144 -9.21 -8.51 5.47
CA VAL A 144 -8.34 -9.64 5.79
C VAL A 144 -9.10 -10.94 5.64
N ASP A 145 -8.40 -11.97 5.19
CA ASP A 145 -8.88 -13.35 5.18
C ASP A 145 -8.27 -14.15 6.36
N ALA A 146 -8.56 -15.46 6.43
CA ALA A 146 -8.03 -16.34 7.47
C ALA A 146 -6.59 -16.81 7.18
N GLN A 147 -6.03 -16.45 6.02
CA GLN A 147 -4.78 -16.98 5.53
C GLN A 147 -3.63 -16.04 5.90
N PHE A 148 -2.62 -16.60 6.57
CA PHE A 148 -1.40 -15.87 6.94
C PHE A 148 -0.23 -16.53 6.20
N GLU A 149 0.19 -15.95 5.08
CA GLU A 149 1.42 -16.34 4.37
C GLU A 149 2.64 -15.50 4.78
#